data_AF-A0A9C7QFL6-F1
#
_entry.id   AF-A0A9C7QFL6-F1
#
_cell.length_a   1.000
_cell.length_b   1.000
_cell.length_c   1.000
_cell.angle_alpha   90.00
_cell.angle_beta   90.00
_cell.angle_gamma   90.00
#
_symmetry.space_group_name_H-M   'P 1'
#
loop_
_entity.id
_entity.type
_entity.pdbx_description
1 polymer ?
#
loop_
_entity_poly.entity_id
_entity_poly.type
_entity_poly.pdbx_seq_one_letter_code
_entity_poly.pdbx_strand_id
1 'polypeptide(L)' 'MDIMPDLDLIDREYAYDGELGALYSQAQTTFRVWSPMAERAVLKLYLSARANTPHSILEMSRVGGVWEVAVPG' A
#
# COMPACT_ATOMS: atom_id res chain seq x y z
N MET A 1 18.84 1.22 -21.98
CA MET A 1 18.66 -0.23 -21.83
C MET A 1 17.80 -0.37 -20.59
N ASP A 2 16.48 -0.52 -20.76
CA ASP A 2 15.60 -0.74 -19.61
C ASP A 2 16.02 -2.06 -18.96
N ILE A 3 16.54 -1.97 -17.74
CA ILE A 3 16.75 -3.15 -16.92
C ILE A 3 15.37 -3.52 -16.42
N MET A 4 14.69 -4.35 -17.21
CA MET A 4 13.47 -4.99 -16.76
C MET A 4 13.85 -5.78 -15.50
N PRO A 5 13.19 -5.55 -14.36
CA PRO A 5 13.56 -6.23 -13.13
C PRO A 5 13.37 -7.73 -13.32
N ASP A 6 14.30 -8.50 -12.76
CA ASP A 6 14.21 -9.94 -12.70
C ASP A 6 12.99 -10.32 -11.84
N LEU A 7 11.92 -10.77 -12.50
CA LEU A 7 10.66 -11.10 -11.84
C LEU A 7 10.83 -12.31 -10.91
N ASP A 8 11.70 -13.27 -11.25
CA ASP A 8 11.98 -14.44 -10.41
C ASP A 8 12.66 -14.00 -9.11
N LEU A 9 13.56 -13.01 -9.19
CA LEU A 9 14.17 -12.39 -8.02
C LEU A 9 13.15 -11.63 -7.17
N ILE A 10 12.23 -10.88 -7.80
CA ILE A 10 11.18 -10.17 -7.08
C ILE A 10 10.25 -11.15 -6.35
N ASP A 11 9.83 -12.22 -7.01
CA ASP A 11 8.97 -13.23 -6.41
C ASP A 11 9.69 -13.92 -5.24
N ARG A 12 10.95 -14.30 -5.41
CA ARG A 12 11.73 -14.96 -4.34
C ARG A 12 11.89 -14.08 -3.10
N GLU A 13 12.14 -12.80 -3.26
CA GLU A 13 12.47 -11.89 -2.15
C GLU A 13 11.23 -11.20 -1.55
N TYR A 14 10.18 -11.00 -2.35
CA TYR A 14 9.07 -10.13 -2.00
C TYR A 14 7.67 -10.73 -2.20
N ALA A 15 7.54 -12.00 -2.60
CA ALA A 15 6.24 -12.66 -2.62
C ALA A 15 5.53 -12.49 -1.26
N TYR A 16 4.23 -12.24 -1.34
CA TYR A 16 3.40 -11.97 -0.17
C TYR A 16 2.08 -12.69 -0.30
N ASP A 17 1.85 -13.66 0.58
CA ASP A 17 0.65 -14.50 0.59
C ASP A 17 -0.46 -13.96 1.52
N GLY A 18 -0.23 -12.80 2.15
CA GLY A 18 -1.21 -12.17 3.04
C GLY A 18 -2.27 -11.36 2.30
N GLU A 19 -3.26 -10.89 3.05
CA GLU A 19 -4.35 -10.08 2.49
C GLU A 19 -3.87 -8.69 2.04
N LEU A 20 -4.30 -8.27 0.85
CA LEU A 20 -4.04 -6.96 0.27
C LEU A 20 -5.35 -6.16 0.13
N GLY A 21 -5.22 -4.83 -0.06
CA GLY A 21 -6.35 -3.94 -0.24
C GLY A 21 -6.75 -3.20 1.04
N ALA A 22 -8.02 -2.82 1.14
CA ALA A 22 -8.58 -2.14 2.30
C ALA A 22 -9.33 -3.13 3.20
N LEU A 23 -8.69 -3.51 4.30
CA LEU A 23 -9.17 -4.50 5.26
C LEU A 23 -9.92 -3.79 6.37
N TYR A 24 -11.25 -3.75 6.23
CA TYR A 24 -12.13 -3.03 7.14
C TYR A 24 -12.47 -3.84 8.40
N SER A 25 -12.51 -3.16 9.53
CA SER A 25 -13.18 -3.56 10.76
C SER A 25 -13.89 -2.34 11.35
N GLN A 26 -14.81 -2.57 12.30
CA GLN A 26 -15.50 -1.46 12.96
C GLN A 26 -14.54 -0.51 13.68
N ALA A 27 -13.43 -1.01 14.22
CA ALA A 27 -12.47 -0.21 14.98
C ALA A 27 -11.46 0.53 14.08
N GLN A 28 -11.14 -0.02 12.90
CA GLN A 28 -10.14 0.54 11.99
C GLN A 28 -10.21 -0.09 10.59
N THR A 29 -9.62 0.59 9.61
CA THR A 29 -9.28 0.02 8.30
C THR A 29 -7.77 -0.07 8.13
N THR A 30 -7.26 -1.24 7.78
CA THR A 30 -5.86 -1.43 7.40
C THR A 30 -5.73 -1.44 5.88
N PHE A 31 -4.91 -0.55 5.35
CA PHE A 31 -4.63 -0.47 3.92
C PHE A 31 -3.30 -1.15 3.62
N ARG A 32 -3.30 -2.08 2.66
CA ARG A 32 -2.11 -2.79 2.18
C ARG A 32 -1.98 -2.73 0.68
N VAL A 33 -0.79 -2.43 0.19
CA VAL A 33 -0.46 -2.51 -1.24
C VAL A 33 0.92 -3.12 -1.44
N TRP A 34 1.02 -4.10 -2.33
CA TRP A 34 2.29 -4.67 -2.73
C TRP A 34 2.92 -3.77 -3.80
N SER A 35 4.09 -3.22 -3.48
CA SER A 35 4.87 -2.38 -4.39
C SER A 35 6.33 -2.40 -3.93
N PRO A 36 7.05 -3.52 -4.17
CA PRO A 36 8.35 -3.77 -3.57
C PRO A 36 9.44 -2.82 -4.07
N MET A 37 9.27 -2.27 -5.28
CA MET A 37 10.23 -1.35 -5.92
C MET A 37 9.92 0.12 -5.64
N ALA A 38 8.81 0.45 -4.97
CA ALA A 38 8.54 1.83 -4.57
C ALA A 38 9.52 2.27 -3.47
N GLU A 39 9.93 3.53 -3.51
CA GLU A 39 10.76 4.14 -2.47
C GLU A 39 9.91 4.76 -1.35
N ARG A 40 8.64 5.05 -1.65
CA ARG A 40 7.68 5.70 -0.74
C ARG A 40 6.25 5.39 -1.17
N ALA A 41 5.37 5.15 -0.20
CA ALA A 41 3.93 5.08 -0.43
C ALA A 41 3.18 5.96 0.58
N VAL A 42 2.11 6.61 0.09
CA VAL A 42 1.21 7.42 0.91
C VAL A 42 -0.24 7.03 0.64
N LEU A 43 -1.03 6.92 1.69
CA LEU A 43 -2.48 6.76 1.60
C LEU A 43 -3.14 8.15 1.51
N LYS A 44 -3.91 8.37 0.45
CA LYS A 44 -4.73 9.58 0.29
C LYS A 44 -6.20 9.24 0.50
N LEU A 45 -6.82 9.84 1.52
CA LEU A 45 -8.24 9.67 1.82
C LEU A 45 -9.05 10.85 1.32
N TYR A 46 -10.18 10.57 0.68
CA TYR A 46 -11.10 11.57 0.12
C TYR A 46 -12.48 11.38 0.74
N LEU A 47 -13.13 12.47 1.17
CA LEU A 47 -14.45 12.40 1.82
C LEU A 47 -15.57 11.96 0.86
N SER A 48 -15.34 12.06 -0.46
CA SER A 48 -16.31 11.62 -1.46
C SER A 48 -15.62 11.35 -2.79
N ALA A 49 -16.29 10.60 -3.66
CA ALA A 49 -15.82 10.31 -5.01
C ALA A 49 -15.68 11.56 -5.92
N ARG A 50 -16.27 12.71 -5.53
CA ARG A 50 -16.18 13.97 -6.28
C ARG A 50 -15.15 14.95 -5.70
N ALA A 51 -14.52 14.61 -4.57
CA ALA A 51 -13.52 15.47 -3.96
C ALA A 51 -12.24 15.44 -4.79
N ASN A 52 -11.73 16.63 -5.15
CA ASN A 52 -10.49 16.78 -5.90
C ASN A 52 -9.26 16.96 -5.00
N THR A 53 -9.48 17.17 -3.70
CA THR A 53 -8.44 17.34 -2.69
C THR A 53 -8.56 16.24 -1.64
N PRO A 54 -7.43 15.62 -1.22
CA PRO A 54 -7.46 14.65 -0.15
C PRO A 54 -7.78 15.35 1.17
N HIS A 55 -8.63 14.72 1.96
CA HIS A 55 -8.89 15.09 3.34
C HIS A 55 -7.73 14.73 4.26
N SER A 56 -7.05 13.61 3.97
CA SER A 56 -5.87 13.18 4.73
C SER A 56 -4.85 12.53 3.81
N ILE A 57 -3.58 12.71 4.16
CA ILE A 57 -2.44 12.05 3.53
C ILE A 57 -1.61 11.42 4.65
N LEU A 58 -1.45 10.10 4.61
CA LEU A 58 -0.77 9.32 5.64
C LEU A 58 0.43 8.62 5.01
N GLU A 59 1.59 8.69 5.65
CA GLU A 59 2.75 7.87 5.26
C GLU A 59 2.44 6.39 5.53
N MET A 60 2.85 5.52 4.63
CA MET A 60 2.76 4.08 4.83
C MET A 60 4.11 3.52 5.27
N SER A 61 4.07 2.48 6.10
CA SER A 61 5.27 1.75 6.53
C SER A 61 5.50 0.54 5.62
N ARG A 62 6.76 0.27 5.26
CA ARG A 62 7.12 -0.88 4.41
C ARG A 62 7.51 -2.08 5.28
N VAL A 63 6.93 -3.24 4.98
CA VAL A 63 7.32 -4.55 5.52
C VAL A 63 7.47 -5.51 4.33
N GLY A 64 8.71 -5.91 4.03
CA GLY A 64 9.01 -6.66 2.80
C GLY A 64 8.61 -5.87 1.56
N GLY A 65 7.79 -6.47 0.69
CA GLY A 65 7.27 -5.83 -0.52
C GLY A 65 5.98 -5.01 -0.31
N VAL A 66 5.42 -5.02 0.90
CA VAL A 66 4.10 -4.46 1.19
C VAL A 66 4.21 -3.15 1.97
N TRP A 67 3.42 -2.17 1.55
CA TRP A 67 3.20 -0.92 2.26
C TRP A 67 1.90 -1.00 3.05
N GLU A 68 1.94 -0.64 4.33
CA GLU A 68 0.81 -0.73 5.25
C GLU A 68 0.58 0.57 6.04
N VAL A 69 -0.70 0.90 6.28
CA VAL A 69 -1.11 1.87 7.32
C VAL A 69 -2.49 1.48 7.87
N ALA A 70 -2.68 1.64 9.18
CA ALA A 70 -3.97 1.47 9.84
C ALA A 70 -4.61 2.82 10.18
N VAL A 71 -5.89 2.97 9.87
CA VAL A 71 -6.66 4.20 10.11
C VAL A 71 -7.83 3.86 11.05
N PRO A 72 -7.90 4.46 12.25
CA PRO A 72 -9.03 4.29 13.16
C PRO A 72 -10.37 4.66 12.51
N GLY A 73 -11.42 3.93 12.88
CA GLY A 73 -12.80 4.14 12.42
C GLY A 73 -13.53 5.26 13.14
#